data_AF-A0A834TCR1-F1
#
_entry.id   AF-A0A834TCR1-F1
#
_cell.length_a   1.000
_cell.length_b   1.000
_cell.length_c   1.000
_cell.angle_alpha   90.00
_cell.angle_beta   90.00
_cell.angle_gamma   90.00
#
_symmetry.space_group_name_H-M   'P 1'
#
loop_
_entity.id
_entity.type
_entity.pdbx_description
1 polymer ?
#
loop_
_entity_poly.entity_id
_entity_poly.type
_entity_poly.pdbx_seq_one_letter_code
_entity_poly.pdbx_strand_id
1 'polypeptide(L)'
;MCVCIDKKTIFEVKRLKWNFRGNQAIFVDGLLVDMMWDVHDWLFKPNNGCGVFMFRTRSGLDSRLWLEDKTLEAHKDHHTIGFSLLICACKN
;
A
#
# COMPACT_ATOMS: atom_id res chain seq x y z
N MET A 1 3.40 21.31 -1.55
CA MET A 1 4.75 20.72 -1.78
C MET A 1 5.47 21.61 -2.77
N CYS A 2 6.71 21.98 -2.53
CA CYS A 2 7.46 22.89 -3.41
C CYS A 2 8.73 22.25 -3.96
N VAL A 3 9.12 22.68 -5.16
CA VAL A 3 10.43 22.39 -5.74
C VAL A 3 11.28 23.65 -5.58
N CYS A 4 12.46 23.50 -5.00
CA CYS A 4 13.40 24.59 -4.77
C CYS A 4 14.72 24.32 -5.49
N ILE A 5 15.25 25.33 -6.17
CA ILE A 5 16.63 25.35 -6.71
C ILE A 5 17.34 26.52 -6.02
N ASP A 6 18.55 26.29 -5.51
CA ASP A 6 19.34 27.30 -4.80
C ASP A 6 18.58 27.98 -3.65
N LYS A 7 17.78 27.19 -2.92
CA LYS A 7 16.91 27.65 -1.81
C LYS A 7 15.79 28.63 -2.24
N LYS A 8 15.60 28.85 -3.54
CA LYS A 8 14.47 29.60 -4.09
C LYS A 8 13.38 28.64 -4.56
N THR A 9 12.17 28.84 -4.09
CA THR A 9 11.01 28.08 -4.54
C THR A 9 10.67 28.47 -5.98
N ILE A 10 10.76 27.51 -6.90
CA ILE A 10 10.47 27.71 -8.33
C ILE A 10 9.08 27.19 -8.72
N PHE A 11 8.54 26.23 -7.97
CA PHE A 11 7.22 25.68 -8.23
C PHE A 11 6.55 25.24 -6.94
N GLU A 12 5.25 25.51 -6.82
CA GLU A 12 4.43 25.08 -5.69
C GLU A 12 3.23 24.27 -6.19
N VAL A 13 3.18 23.00 -5.79
CA VAL A 13 2.01 22.15 -6.00
C VAL A 13 0.99 22.44 -4.92
N LYS A 14 -0.10 23.13 -5.30
CA LYS A 14 -1.23 23.47 -4.42
C LYS A 14 -2.09 22.26 -4.02
N ARG A 15 -2.20 21.26 -4.91
CA ARG A 15 -2.99 20.04 -4.67
C ARG A 15 -2.26 18.83 -5.24
N LEU A 16 -1.54 18.12 -4.38
CA LEU A 16 -0.95 16.84 -4.76
C LEU A 16 -2.10 15.81 -4.84
N LYS A 17 -2.28 15.16 -5.99
CA LYS A 17 -3.27 14.07 -6.13
C LYS A 17 -2.83 12.78 -5.41
N TRP A 18 -1.61 12.76 -4.89
CA TRP A 18 -1.07 11.62 -4.18
C TRP A 18 -1.57 11.62 -2.73
N ASN A 19 -2.26 10.55 -2.35
CA ASN A 19 -2.58 10.26 -0.95
C ASN A 19 -1.36 9.67 -0.22
N PHE A 20 -0.73 10.43 0.68
CA PHE A 20 0.45 9.97 1.44
C PHE A 20 0.15 8.82 2.42
N ARG A 21 -1.13 8.57 2.66
CA ARG A 21 -1.67 7.44 3.41
C ARG A 21 -2.79 6.83 2.60
N GLY A 22 -2.85 5.51 2.54
CA GLY A 22 -3.92 4.85 1.81
C GLY A 22 -3.75 3.35 1.72
N ASN A 23 -4.66 2.75 0.98
CA ASN A 23 -4.68 1.33 0.70
C ASN A 23 -5.24 1.06 -0.70
N GLN A 24 -4.83 -0.04 -1.28
CA GLN A 24 -5.29 -0.53 -2.58
C GLN A 24 -5.22 -2.05 -2.60
N ALA A 25 -6.25 -2.69 -3.13
CA ALA A 25 -6.20 -4.12 -3.43
C ALA A 25 -5.53 -4.30 -4.80
N ILE A 26 -4.54 -5.18 -4.87
CA ILE A 26 -3.78 -5.48 -6.08
C ILE A 26 -3.76 -6.99 -6.32
N PHE A 27 -3.56 -7.39 -7.57
CA PHE A 27 -3.30 -8.79 -7.93
C PHE A 27 -1.81 -8.98 -8.15
N VAL A 28 -1.23 -9.95 -7.47
CA VAL A 28 0.17 -10.40 -7.64
C VAL A 28 0.14 -11.87 -7.98
N ASP A 29 0.54 -12.23 -9.20
CA ASP A 29 0.51 -13.62 -9.70
C ASP A 29 -0.85 -14.33 -9.50
N GLY A 30 -1.94 -13.59 -9.69
CA GLY A 30 -3.31 -14.09 -9.51
C GLY A 30 -3.82 -14.11 -8.06
N LEU A 31 -2.98 -13.75 -7.08
CA LEU A 31 -3.36 -13.63 -5.67
C LEU A 31 -3.81 -12.21 -5.34
N LEU A 32 -4.94 -12.09 -4.64
CA LEU A 32 -5.44 -10.80 -4.16
C LEU A 32 -4.71 -10.37 -2.88
N VAL A 33 -4.03 -9.24 -2.95
CA VAL A 33 -3.19 -8.67 -1.88
C VAL A 33 -3.68 -7.28 -1.52
N ASP A 34 -3.93 -7.05 -0.23
CA ASP A 34 -4.09 -5.70 0.33
C ASP A 34 -2.71 -5.05 0.43
N MET A 35 -2.51 -3.94 -0.27
CA MET A 35 -1.37 -3.05 -0.10
C MET A 35 -1.81 -1.81 0.69
N MET A 36 -1.17 -1.54 1.82
CA MET A 36 -1.38 -0.32 2.61
C MET A 36 -0.08 0.46 2.73
N TRP A 37 -0.18 1.78 2.81
CA TRP A 37 0.97 2.65 2.97
C TRP A 37 0.69 3.83 3.91
N ASP A 38 1.70 4.20 4.69
CA ASP A 38 1.83 5.49 5.36
C ASP A 38 3.25 6.00 5.13
N VAL A 39 3.40 7.01 4.28
CA VAL A 39 4.70 7.65 3.98
C VAL A 39 4.72 9.12 4.38
N HIS A 40 3.69 9.58 5.07
CA HIS A 40 3.57 10.99 5.42
C HIS A 40 4.68 11.41 6.39
N ASP A 41 4.90 10.63 7.43
CA ASP A 41 5.93 10.98 8.42
C ASP A 41 7.31 10.95 7.80
N TRP A 42 7.59 10.00 6.91
CA TRP A 42 8.81 9.99 6.12
C TRP A 42 9.03 11.28 5.33
N LEU A 43 8.01 11.83 4.68
CA LEU A 43 8.14 13.03 3.86
C LEU A 43 8.18 14.32 4.68
N PHE A 44 7.34 14.43 5.71
CA PHE A 44 7.07 15.68 6.41
C PHE A 44 7.72 15.80 7.79
N LYS A 45 8.25 14.73 8.37
CA LYS A 45 9.07 14.81 9.60
C LYS A 45 10.57 14.76 9.23
N PRO A 46 11.32 15.86 9.42
CA PRO A 46 12.70 15.95 8.95
C PRO A 46 13.70 15.05 9.71
N ASN A 47 13.53 14.83 11.02
CA ASN A 47 14.58 14.20 11.85
C ASN A 47 14.28 12.76 12.28
N ASN A 48 13.01 12.30 12.21
CA ASN A 48 12.60 10.97 12.69
C ASN A 48 11.41 10.42 11.87
N GLY A 49 11.35 10.76 10.59
CA GLY A 49 10.28 10.30 9.70
C GLY A 49 10.47 8.84 9.31
N CYS A 50 9.41 8.04 9.43
CA CYS A 50 9.35 6.69 8.88
C CYS A 50 8.21 6.57 7.86
N GLY A 51 8.42 5.68 6.89
CA GLY A 51 7.44 5.26 5.90
C GLY A 51 7.23 3.76 6.05
N VAL A 52 5.98 3.33 5.96
CA VAL A 52 5.60 1.93 6.16
C VAL A 52 4.75 1.48 5.00
N PHE A 53 5.05 0.29 4.49
CA PHE A 53 4.25 -0.44 3.50
C PHE A 53 3.88 -1.79 4.08
N MET A 54 2.62 -2.18 3.95
CA MET A 54 2.13 -3.48 4.37
C MET A 54 1.48 -4.19 3.19
N PHE A 55 1.83 -5.46 3.02
CA PHE A 55 1.21 -6.36 2.06
C PHE A 55 0.60 -7.52 2.81
N ARG A 56 -0.68 -7.78 2.59
CA ARG A 56 -1.38 -8.90 3.22
C ARG A 56 -2.21 -9.64 2.18
N THR A 57 -1.98 -10.93 2.01
CA THR A 57 -2.86 -11.77 1.19
C THR A 57 -4.23 -11.88 1.86
N ARG A 58 -5.30 -11.75 1.08
CA ARG A 58 -6.63 -12.08 1.58
C ARG A 58 -6.82 -13.58 1.60
N SER A 59 -7.28 -14.12 2.72
CA SER A 59 -7.63 -15.54 2.81
C SER A 59 -8.89 -15.81 1.96
N GLY A 60 -9.12 -17.08 1.60
CA GLY A 60 -10.23 -17.47 0.72
C GLY A 60 -11.63 -17.06 1.20
N LEU A 61 -11.81 -16.68 2.47
CA LEU A 61 -13.08 -16.15 2.99
C LEU A 61 -13.26 -14.65 2.71
N ASP A 62 -12.19 -13.85 2.82
CA ASP A 62 -12.21 -12.40 2.55
C ASP A 62 -12.20 -12.08 1.05
N SER A 63 -11.60 -12.95 0.24
CA SER A 63 -11.62 -12.82 -1.23
C SER A 63 -13.01 -13.09 -1.83
N ARG A 64 -13.85 -13.90 -1.17
CA ARG A 64 -15.20 -14.25 -1.63
C ARG A 64 -16.18 -13.09 -1.65
N LEU A 65 -16.06 -12.15 -0.71
CA LEU A 65 -16.89 -10.93 -0.67
C LEU A 65 -16.66 -10.00 -1.87
N TRP A 66 -15.57 -10.20 -2.62
CA TRP A 66 -15.28 -9.46 -3.87
C TRP A 66 -15.56 -10.28 -5.13
N LEU A 67 -15.82 -11.58 -4.97
CA LEU A 67 -15.94 -12.57 -6.05
C LEU A 67 -17.27 -13.32 -6.01
N GLU A 68 -18.29 -12.75 -5.37
CA GLU A 68 -19.68 -13.12 -5.63
C GLU A 68 -20.04 -12.66 -7.05
N ASP A 69 -19.63 -13.45 -8.04
CA ASP A 69 -20.60 -14.08 -8.95
C ASP A 69 -20.03 -15.11 -9.95
N LYS A 70 -18.73 -15.45 -9.96
CA LYS A 70 -18.23 -16.44 -10.95
C LYS A 70 -17.25 -17.46 -10.38
N THR A 71 -17.75 -18.68 -10.36
CA THR A 71 -17.07 -19.99 -10.43
C THR A 71 -17.19 -20.81 -9.13
N LEU A 72 -18.33 -21.50 -9.02
CA LEU A 72 -18.43 -22.74 -8.27
C LEU A 72 -17.45 -23.78 -8.87
N GLU A 73 -16.87 -24.61 -8.01
CA GLU A 73 -16.13 -25.83 -8.32
C GLU A 73 -14.70 -25.71 -8.90
N ALA A 74 -13.71 -25.36 -8.06
CA ALA A 74 -12.40 -26.03 -8.08
C ALA A 74 -11.59 -25.73 -6.80
N HIS A 75 -11.10 -26.79 -6.15
CA HIS A 75 -10.14 -26.77 -5.02
C HIS A 75 -10.69 -26.40 -3.64
N LYS A 76 -11.47 -27.34 -3.09
CA LYS A 76 -11.38 -27.64 -1.65
C LYS A 76 -9.93 -28.04 -1.34
N ASP A 77 -9.42 -27.53 -0.21
CA ASP A 77 -8.19 -27.98 0.47
C ASP A 77 -6.84 -27.33 0.12
N HIS A 78 -6.81 -26.00 0.00
CA HIS A 78 -5.62 -25.26 0.41
C HIS A 78 -5.99 -24.41 1.61
N HIS A 79 -5.56 -24.81 2.80
CA HIS A 79 -5.22 -23.84 3.83
C HIS A 79 -4.14 -22.96 3.20
N THR A 80 -4.56 -21.94 2.45
CA THR A 80 -3.66 -20.99 1.80
C THR A 80 -3.06 -20.25 2.97
N ILE A 81 -1.85 -20.64 3.38
CA ILE A 81 -1.11 -19.96 4.43
C ILE A 81 -0.89 -18.55 3.88
N GLY A 82 -1.75 -17.63 4.30
CA GLY A 82 -1.63 -16.24 3.93
C GLY A 82 -0.35 -15.67 4.53
N PHE A 83 0.22 -14.66 3.89
CA PHE A 83 1.35 -13.93 4.44
C PHE A 83 0.96 -12.49 4.76
N SER A 84 1.72 -11.92 5.69
CA SER A 84 1.78 -10.48 5.89
C SER A 84 3.24 -10.07 5.82
N LEU A 85 3.55 -9.06 5.02
CA LEU A 85 4.86 -8.47 4.87
C LEU A 85 4.78 -6.99 5.25
N LEU A 86 5.65 -6.56 6.17
CA LEU A 86 5.79 -5.18 6.57
C LEU A 86 7.17 -4.68 6.14
N ILE A 87 7.21 -3.58 5.40
CA ILE A 87 8.45 -2.92 4.97
C ILE A 87 8.46 -1.53 5.58
N CYS A 88 9.55 -1.19 6.27
CA CYS A 88 9.75 0.12 6.89
C CYS A 88 10.96 0.81 6.27
N ALA A 89 10.85 2.12 6.04
CA ALA A 89 11.94 3.00 5.63
C ALA A 89 12.03 4.16 6.62
N CYS A 90 13.21 4.43 7.17
CA CYS A 90 13.43 5.53 8.11
C CYS A 90 14.45 6.51 7.54
N LYS A 91 14.29 7.80 7.82
CA LYS A 91 15.36 8.78 7.60
C LYS A 91 16.48 8.58 8.63
N ASN A 92 17.72 8.61 8.16
CA ASN A 92 18.92 8.65 9.01
C ASN A 92 19.20 10.07 9.48
#